data_AF-A0A223V0D2-F1
#
_entry.id   AF-A0A223V0D2-F1
#
_cell.length_a   1.000
_cell.length_b   1.000
_cell.length_c   1.000
_cell.angle_alpha   90.00
_cell.angle_beta   90.00
_cell.angle_gamma   90.00
#
_symmetry.space_group_name_H-M   'P 1'
#
loop_
_entity.id
_entity.type
_entity.pdbx_description
1 polymer ?
#
loop_
_entity_poly.entity_id
_entity_poly.type
_entity_poly.pdbx_seq_one_letter_code
_entity_poly.pdbx_strand_id
1 'polypeptide(L)'
;MKSTIKLNRFSVFLMTLFLFAGTEAFSQYGYGYGGYGYGRGYGYGRQRSAIPQVQETPKEEEPKTAEELVDGEMPSITEALQLNEFETAILSSILKKYVQERIEAQILKLPPEKMREVYENITLRQDEELKSSLPLEKYEAFVELQKNGVAKTLKKNKKEKKKKKKNKN
;
A
#
# COMPACT_ATOMS: atom_id res chain seq x y z
N MET A 1 32.04 -49.93 -7.50
CA MET A 1 30.81 -49.63 -6.71
C MET A 1 29.97 -48.62 -7.47
N LYS A 2 28.76 -48.98 -7.91
CA LYS A 2 27.82 -48.05 -8.54
C LYS A 2 26.76 -47.68 -7.50
N SER A 3 26.85 -46.47 -6.94
CA SER A 3 25.83 -45.95 -6.03
C SER A 3 24.65 -45.42 -6.83
N THR A 4 23.53 -46.13 -6.81
CA THR A 4 22.27 -45.64 -7.38
C THR A 4 21.65 -44.62 -6.43
N ILE A 5 21.63 -43.34 -6.85
CA ILE A 5 20.96 -42.26 -6.12
C ILE A 5 19.45 -42.48 -6.24
N LYS A 6 18.77 -42.77 -5.12
CA LYS A 6 17.31 -42.82 -5.08
C LYS A 6 16.77 -41.40 -4.93
N LEU A 7 16.29 -40.83 -6.04
CA LEU A 7 15.62 -39.53 -6.05
C LEU A 7 14.26 -39.62 -5.35
N ASN A 8 14.11 -38.94 -4.21
CA ASN A 8 12.82 -38.84 -3.53
C ASN A 8 11.92 -37.84 -4.27
N ARG A 9 10.72 -38.25 -4.69
CA ARG A 9 9.79 -37.42 -5.48
C ARG A 9 9.46 -36.08 -4.81
N PHE A 10 9.45 -36.07 -3.47
CA PHE A 10 9.25 -34.85 -2.69
C PHE A 10 10.43 -33.87 -2.79
N SER A 11 11.66 -34.38 -2.84
CA SER A 11 12.87 -33.55 -3.00
C SER A 11 13.00 -33.00 -4.41
N VAL A 12 12.60 -33.78 -5.43
CA VAL A 12 12.52 -33.29 -6.82
C VAL A 12 11.49 -32.17 -6.94
N PHE A 13 10.35 -32.30 -6.27
CA PHE A 13 9.30 -31.29 -6.29
C PHE A 13 9.75 -29.98 -5.62
N LEU A 14 10.40 -30.07 -4.46
CA LEU A 14 10.97 -28.92 -3.74
C LEU A 14 12.05 -28.20 -4.55
N MET A 15 12.94 -28.95 -5.21
CA MET A 15 13.97 -28.37 -6.07
C MET A 15 13.38 -27.66 -7.29
N THR A 16 12.30 -28.19 -7.86
CA THR A 16 11.60 -27.56 -8.99
C THR A 16 10.91 -26.26 -8.58
N LEU A 17 10.32 -26.21 -7.37
CA LEU A 17 9.66 -25.01 -6.86
C LEU A 17 10.65 -23.87 -6.61
N PHE A 18 11.88 -24.19 -6.18
CA PHE A 18 12.93 -23.20 -5.94
C PHE A 18 13.46 -22.57 -7.23
N LEU A 19 13.46 -23.31 -8.35
CA LEU A 19 13.90 -22.81 -9.66
C LEU A 19 12.96 -21.75 -10.28
N PHE A 20 11.68 -21.72 -9.89
CA PHE A 20 10.71 -20.71 -10.37
C PHE A 20 10.59 -19.48 -9.47
N ALA A 21 11.20 -19.48 -8.28
CA ALA A 21 11.06 -18.37 -7.32
C ALA A 21 11.96 -17.16 -7.62
N GLY A 22 12.86 -17.25 -8.61
CA GLY A 22 13.86 -16.22 -8.91
C GLY A 22 13.67 -15.43 -10.21
N THR A 23 12.54 -15.55 -10.91
CA THR A 23 12.29 -14.73 -12.11
C THR A 23 11.56 -13.45 -11.74
N GLU A 24 12.31 -12.40 -11.39
CA GLU A 24 11.81 -11.03 -11.50
C GLU A 24 11.77 -10.67 -12.98
N ALA A 25 10.59 -10.78 -13.59
CA ALA A 25 10.34 -10.27 -14.92
C ALA A 25 10.34 -8.74 -14.87
N PHE A 26 11.49 -8.12 -15.11
CA PHE A 26 11.56 -6.71 -15.50
C PHE A 26 10.87 -6.55 -16.85
N SER A 27 9.57 -6.30 -16.86
CA SER A 27 8.89 -5.79 -18.06
C SER A 27 9.25 -4.31 -18.22
N GLN A 28 10.42 -4.06 -18.82
CA GLN A 28 10.70 -2.79 -19.46
C GLN A 28 9.75 -2.70 -20.66
N TYR A 29 8.70 -1.89 -20.51
CA TYR A 29 7.74 -1.56 -21.56
C TYR A 29 8.45 -0.87 -22.73
N GLY A 30 9.05 -1.67 -23.61
CA GLY A 30 9.50 -1.28 -24.93
C GLY A 30 8.38 -1.56 -25.92
N TYR A 31 7.63 -0.52 -26.28
CA TYR A 31 6.80 -0.52 -27.48
C TYR A 31 7.69 -0.76 -28.70
N GLY A 32 7.80 -2.01 -29.12
CA GLY A 32 8.57 -2.46 -30.28
C GLY A 32 7.66 -3.07 -31.32
N TYR A 33 6.84 -2.23 -31.96
CA TYR A 33 6.21 -2.58 -33.22
C TYR A 33 7.30 -2.59 -34.30
N GLY A 34 7.47 -3.72 -34.98
CA GLY A 34 8.05 -3.74 -36.32
C GLY A 34 9.36 -4.48 -36.49
N GLY A 35 9.33 -5.42 -37.43
CA GLY A 35 10.34 -5.43 -38.49
C GLY A 35 11.42 -6.49 -38.37
N TYR A 36 11.23 -7.56 -39.14
CA TYR A 36 12.31 -8.33 -39.74
C TYR A 36 13.39 -7.39 -40.31
N GLY A 37 14.66 -7.58 -39.92
CA GLY A 37 15.75 -6.74 -40.41
C GLY A 37 17.11 -7.35 -40.16
N TYR A 38 17.52 -8.28 -41.03
CA TYR A 38 18.91 -8.63 -41.27
C TYR A 38 19.72 -7.38 -41.62
N GLY A 39 20.84 -7.12 -40.93
CA GLY A 39 21.67 -5.95 -41.25
C GLY A 39 23.04 -5.99 -40.60
N ARG A 40 23.99 -6.65 -41.28
CA ARG A 40 25.44 -6.40 -41.15
C ARG A 40 25.72 -4.90 -41.32
N GLY A 41 26.61 -4.35 -40.51
CA GLY A 41 27.13 -3.00 -40.74
C GLY A 41 28.27 -2.63 -39.80
N TYR A 42 29.49 -2.93 -40.23
CA TYR A 42 30.73 -2.30 -39.74
C TYR A 42 30.63 -0.78 -39.90
N GLY A 43 30.97 -0.01 -38.86
CA GLY A 43 30.95 1.45 -38.92
C GLY A 43 31.73 2.08 -37.77
N TYR A 44 32.99 2.37 -38.03
CA TYR A 44 33.86 3.23 -37.23
C TYR A 44 33.22 4.60 -36.95
N GLY A 45 33.53 5.15 -35.77
CA GLY A 45 33.61 6.60 -35.58
C GLY A 45 32.35 7.27 -35.05
N ARG A 46 32.34 7.50 -33.73
CA ARG A 46 32.05 8.80 -33.13
C ARG A 46 32.28 8.69 -31.62
N GLN A 47 33.43 9.17 -31.16
CA GLN A 47 33.58 9.66 -29.79
C GLN A 47 32.54 10.77 -29.61
N ARG A 48 31.38 10.42 -29.08
CA ARG A 48 30.44 11.39 -28.53
C ARG A 48 30.89 11.67 -27.11
N SER A 49 31.42 12.86 -26.88
CA SER A 49 31.66 13.40 -25.55
C SER A 49 30.36 13.27 -24.75
N ALA A 50 30.36 12.38 -23.75
CA ALA A 50 29.27 12.26 -22.80
C ALA A 50 29.35 13.49 -21.89
N ILE A 51 28.65 14.56 -22.27
CA ILE A 51 28.32 15.61 -21.31
C ILE A 51 27.55 14.91 -20.19
N PRO A 52 28.00 14.99 -18.92
CA PRO A 52 27.23 14.45 -17.82
C PRO A 52 25.88 15.16 -17.83
N GLN A 53 24.81 14.42 -18.18
CA GLN A 53 23.46 14.87 -17.91
C GLN A 53 23.40 15.00 -16.38
N VAL A 54 23.38 16.25 -15.91
CA VAL A 54 22.98 16.54 -14.54
C VAL A 54 21.59 15.95 -14.43
N GLN A 55 21.47 14.82 -13.73
CA GLN A 55 20.19 14.30 -13.29
C GLN A 55 19.62 15.40 -12.42
N GLU A 56 18.62 16.12 -12.93
CA GLU A 56 17.77 16.94 -12.07
C GLU A 56 17.28 16.00 -10.98
N THR A 57 17.80 16.18 -9.77
CA THR A 57 17.26 15.52 -8.58
C THR A 57 15.76 15.81 -8.61
N PRO A 58 14.89 14.78 -8.67
CA PRO A 58 13.46 15.00 -8.65
C PRO A 58 13.15 15.94 -7.49
N LYS A 59 12.53 17.09 -7.79
CA LYS A 59 12.06 18.02 -6.75
C LYS A 59 11.28 17.19 -5.75
N GLU A 60 11.66 17.27 -4.47
CA GLU A 60 10.90 16.64 -3.39
C GLU A 60 9.44 17.07 -3.56
N GLU A 61 8.58 16.11 -3.94
CA GLU A 61 7.15 16.36 -4.05
C GLU A 61 6.66 16.85 -2.69
N GLU A 62 6.02 18.02 -2.67
CA GLU A 62 5.51 18.58 -1.42
C GLU A 62 4.60 17.54 -0.73
N PRO A 63 4.81 17.26 0.56
CA PRO A 63 4.01 16.27 1.26
C PRO A 63 2.55 16.72 1.25
N LYS A 64 1.65 15.86 0.76
CA LYS A 64 0.20 16.07 0.79
C LYS A 64 -0.23 16.52 2.18
N THR A 65 -1.14 17.49 2.24
CA THR A 65 -1.63 18.00 3.53
C THR A 65 -2.47 16.94 4.25
N ALA A 66 -2.55 17.05 5.59
CA ALA A 66 -3.37 16.13 6.38
C ALA A 66 -4.84 16.15 5.95
N GLU A 67 -5.34 17.32 5.55
CA GLU A 67 -6.70 17.49 5.05
C GLU A 67 -6.93 16.70 3.76
N GLU A 68 -6.06 16.85 2.76
CA GLU A 68 -6.17 16.14 1.49
C GLU A 68 -6.10 14.61 1.65
N LEU A 69 -5.20 14.14 2.52
CA LEU A 69 -5.06 12.71 2.80
C LEU A 69 -6.31 12.13 3.45
N VAL A 70 -6.85 12.81 4.45
CA VAL A 70 -8.04 12.35 5.15
C VAL A 70 -9.26 12.46 4.24
N ASP A 71 -9.46 13.59 3.58
CA ASP A 71 -10.63 13.82 2.72
C ASP A 71 -10.66 12.87 1.51
N GLY A 72 -9.49 12.42 1.03
CA GLY A 72 -9.40 11.37 0.01
C GLY A 72 -9.86 9.99 0.48
N GLU A 73 -9.58 9.63 1.75
CA GLU A 73 -9.89 8.30 2.30
C GLU A 73 -11.27 8.24 2.98
N MET A 74 -11.75 9.36 3.53
CA MET A 74 -13.00 9.45 4.29
C MET A 74 -14.23 8.88 3.57
N PRO A 75 -14.46 9.08 2.25
CA PRO A 75 -15.61 8.50 1.57
C PRO A 75 -15.64 6.97 1.66
N SER A 76 -14.48 6.33 1.53
CA SER A 76 -14.35 4.88 1.56
C SER A 76 -14.57 4.31 2.97
N ILE A 77 -14.07 5.02 3.99
CA ILE A 77 -14.22 4.67 5.40
C ILE A 77 -15.68 4.85 5.82
N THR A 78 -16.31 5.95 5.42
CA THR A 78 -17.72 6.27 5.69
C THR A 78 -18.65 5.19 5.11
N GLU A 79 -18.40 4.76 3.86
CA GLU A 79 -19.16 3.67 3.24
C GLU A 79 -18.96 2.33 3.99
N ALA A 80 -17.71 2.04 4.37
CA ALA A 80 -17.35 0.78 5.02
C ALA A 80 -17.93 0.67 6.45
N LEU A 81 -17.95 1.76 7.20
CA LEU A 81 -18.45 1.80 8.57
C LEU A 81 -19.93 2.20 8.67
N GLN A 82 -20.52 2.64 7.55
CA GLN A 82 -21.89 3.17 7.47
C GLN A 82 -22.09 4.28 8.51
N LEU A 83 -21.16 5.23 8.53
CA LEU A 83 -21.22 6.37 9.47
C LEU A 83 -22.33 7.32 9.04
N ASN A 84 -22.94 7.96 10.03
CA ASN A 84 -23.82 9.11 9.77
C ASN A 84 -22.97 10.39 9.56
N GLU A 85 -23.59 11.50 9.19
CA GLU A 85 -22.89 12.77 8.92
C GLU A 85 -22.13 13.29 10.15
N PHE A 86 -22.69 13.13 11.35
CA PHE A 86 -22.08 13.55 12.60
C PHE A 86 -20.85 12.72 12.98
N GLU A 87 -20.98 11.39 12.97
CA GLU A 87 -19.91 10.42 13.19
C GLU A 87 -18.78 10.61 12.15
N THR A 88 -19.14 10.92 10.90
CA THR A 88 -18.19 11.22 9.84
C THR A 88 -17.39 12.48 10.15
N ALA A 89 -18.03 13.54 10.63
CA ALA A 89 -17.37 14.79 11.00
C ALA A 89 -16.47 14.62 12.24
N ILE A 90 -16.92 13.85 13.23
CA ILE A 90 -16.08 13.51 14.39
C ILE A 90 -14.86 12.74 13.92
N LEU A 91 -15.05 11.64 13.17
CA LEU A 91 -13.94 10.81 12.71
C LEU A 91 -12.97 11.60 11.84
N SER A 92 -13.46 12.41 10.90
CA SER A 92 -12.60 13.20 10.03
C SER A 92 -11.77 14.23 10.80
N SER A 93 -12.36 14.93 11.76
CA SER A 93 -11.63 15.91 12.59
C SER A 93 -10.53 15.25 13.41
N ILE A 94 -10.82 14.12 14.05
CA ILE A 94 -9.84 13.34 14.82
C ILE A 94 -8.72 12.83 13.91
N LEU A 95 -9.06 12.24 12.76
CA LEU A 95 -8.06 11.74 11.81
C LEU A 95 -7.19 12.87 11.27
N LYS A 96 -7.74 14.04 10.91
CA LYS A 96 -6.97 15.19 10.43
C LYS A 96 -5.93 15.63 11.45
N LYS A 97 -6.33 15.78 12.71
CA LYS A 97 -5.44 16.14 13.82
C LYS A 97 -4.25 15.17 13.96
N TYR A 98 -4.52 13.87 14.05
CA TYR A 98 -3.45 12.89 14.29
C TYR A 98 -2.61 12.56 13.04
N VAL A 99 -3.19 12.69 11.83
CA VAL A 99 -2.41 12.61 10.58
C VAL A 99 -1.45 13.79 10.48
N GLN A 100 -1.92 15.00 10.84
CA GLN A 100 -1.06 16.18 10.88
C GLN A 100 0.11 15.99 11.85
N GLU A 101 -0.14 15.52 13.08
CA GLU A 101 0.96 15.25 14.03
C GLU A 101 1.99 14.24 13.50
N ARG A 102 1.56 13.22 12.74
CA ARG A 102 2.48 12.24 12.12
C ARG A 102 3.32 12.87 11.02
N ILE A 103 2.73 13.75 10.22
CA ILE A 103 3.42 14.52 9.17
C ILE A 103 4.43 15.47 9.80
N GLU A 104 4.04 16.19 10.85
CA GLU A 104 4.94 17.09 11.58
C GLU A 104 6.14 16.33 12.17
N ALA A 105 5.90 15.17 12.80
CA ALA A 105 6.97 14.30 13.28
C ALA A 105 7.90 13.85 12.14
N GLN A 106 7.36 13.56 10.96
CA GLN A 106 8.14 13.18 9.78
C GLN A 106 8.97 14.35 9.23
N ILE A 107 8.41 15.57 9.21
CA ILE A 107 9.11 16.80 8.80
C ILE A 107 10.25 17.12 9.78
N LEU A 108 10.04 16.89 11.08
CA LEU A 108 11.07 17.05 12.11
C LEU A 108 12.25 16.08 11.96
N LYS A 109 12.14 15.06 11.09
CA LYS A 109 13.20 14.07 10.77
C LYS A 109 13.90 13.52 12.03
N LEU A 110 13.12 13.18 13.07
CA LEU A 110 13.67 12.67 14.33
C LEU A 110 14.39 11.32 14.13
N PRO A 111 15.29 10.93 15.05
CA PRO A 111 15.90 9.60 15.05
C PRO A 111 14.83 8.50 15.07
N PRO A 112 15.06 7.34 14.40
CA PRO A 112 14.06 6.27 14.27
C PRO A 112 13.46 5.78 15.60
N GLU A 113 14.25 5.77 16.67
CA GLU A 113 13.79 5.35 18.01
C GLU A 113 12.74 6.33 18.56
N LYS A 114 13.03 7.63 18.52
CA LYS A 114 12.10 8.67 18.97
C LYS A 114 10.87 8.75 18.08
N MET A 115 11.02 8.50 16.77
CA MET A 115 9.88 8.44 15.85
C MET A 115 8.90 7.33 16.22
N ARG A 116 9.40 6.16 16.65
CA ARG A 116 8.54 5.06 17.11
C ARG A 116 7.77 5.46 18.35
N GLU A 117 8.43 6.03 19.35
CA GLU A 117 7.78 6.50 20.59
C GLU A 117 6.71 7.56 20.28
N VAL A 118 7.01 8.52 19.41
CA VAL A 118 6.05 9.54 18.98
C VAL A 118 4.85 8.89 18.29
N TYR A 119 5.05 7.96 17.37
CA TYR A 119 3.95 7.28 16.69
C TYR A 119 3.11 6.39 17.60
N GLU A 120 3.72 5.74 18.58
CA GLU A 120 3.02 4.98 19.62
C GLU A 120 2.15 5.90 20.47
N ASN A 121 2.70 7.03 20.95
CA ASN A 121 1.96 8.02 21.72
C ASN A 121 0.82 8.66 20.91
N ILE A 122 1.04 8.96 19.63
CA ILE A 122 -0.01 9.43 18.72
C ILE A 122 -1.12 8.39 18.61
N THR A 123 -0.76 7.12 18.43
CA THR A 123 -1.74 6.03 18.27
C THR A 123 -2.57 5.84 19.53
N LEU A 124 -1.96 5.87 20.72
CA LEU A 124 -2.67 5.76 21.99
C LEU A 124 -3.67 6.90 22.19
N ARG A 125 -3.25 8.15 21.99
CA ARG A 125 -4.14 9.32 22.11
C ARG A 125 -5.27 9.28 21.09
N GLN A 126 -4.96 8.88 19.85
CA GLN A 126 -5.96 8.67 18.80
C GLN A 126 -7.00 7.62 19.21
N ASP A 127 -6.56 6.47 19.75
CA ASP A 127 -7.45 5.41 20.20
C ASP A 127 -8.35 5.84 21.36
N GLU A 128 -7.80 6.56 22.34
CA GLU A 128 -8.57 7.09 23.48
C GLU A 128 -9.62 8.11 23.02
N GLU A 129 -9.23 9.05 22.16
CA GLU A 129 -10.13 10.09 21.64
C GLU A 129 -11.24 9.46 20.79
N LEU A 130 -10.92 8.48 19.92
CA LEU A 130 -11.91 7.76 19.13
C LEU A 130 -12.89 6.96 20.00
N LYS A 131 -12.41 6.24 21.02
CA LYS A 131 -13.28 5.50 21.95
C LYS A 131 -14.23 6.40 22.73
N SER A 132 -13.78 7.61 23.08
CA SER A 132 -14.59 8.58 23.82
C SER A 132 -15.61 9.31 22.94
N SER A 133 -15.31 9.49 21.65
CA SER A 133 -16.09 10.35 20.75
C SER A 133 -17.02 9.59 19.81
N LEU A 134 -16.71 8.33 19.48
CA LEU A 134 -17.54 7.48 18.62
C LEU A 134 -18.30 6.44 19.45
N PRO A 135 -19.49 5.99 18.99
CA PRO A 135 -20.15 4.84 19.56
C PRO A 135 -19.22 3.62 19.54
N LEU A 136 -19.27 2.80 20.60
CA LEU A 136 -18.38 1.64 20.76
C LEU A 136 -18.41 0.70 19.54
N GLU A 137 -19.60 0.45 18.98
CA GLU A 137 -19.78 -0.38 17.78
C GLU A 137 -19.02 0.19 16.56
N LYS A 138 -18.99 1.52 16.40
CA LYS A 138 -18.29 2.18 15.29
C LYS A 138 -16.79 2.19 15.49
N TYR A 139 -16.34 2.40 16.72
CA TYR A 139 -14.93 2.28 17.06
C TYR A 139 -14.40 0.87 16.77
N GLU A 140 -15.08 -0.16 17.24
CA GLU A 140 -14.69 -1.56 16.99
C GLU A 140 -14.67 -1.87 15.49
N ALA A 141 -15.69 -1.42 14.75
CA ALA A 141 -15.74 -1.57 13.30
C ALA A 141 -14.58 -0.83 12.61
N PHE A 142 -14.14 0.34 13.11
CA PHE A 142 -12.97 1.05 12.62
C PHE A 142 -11.68 0.27 12.88
N VAL A 143 -11.51 -0.31 14.08
CA VAL A 143 -10.37 -1.18 14.40
C VAL A 143 -10.36 -2.42 13.51
N GLU A 144 -11.51 -3.04 13.27
CA GLU A 144 -11.64 -4.13 12.31
C GLU A 144 -11.30 -3.71 10.88
N LEU A 145 -11.69 -2.49 10.48
CA LEU A 145 -11.37 -1.92 9.18
C LEU A 145 -9.86 -1.72 9.03
N GLN A 146 -9.16 -1.25 10.05
CA GLN A 146 -7.70 -1.14 10.03
C GLN A 146 -7.03 -2.51 9.87
N LYS A 147 -7.52 -3.54 10.58
CA LYS A 147 -6.97 -4.91 10.50
C LYS A 147 -7.24 -5.60 9.16
N ASN A 148 -8.46 -5.44 8.63
CA ASN A 148 -8.91 -6.16 7.43
C ASN A 148 -8.70 -5.39 6.12
N GLY A 149 -8.59 -4.06 6.20
CA GLY A 149 -8.59 -3.14 5.08
C GLY A 149 -10.00 -2.85 4.55
N VAL A 150 -10.17 -1.64 3.98
CA VAL A 150 -11.43 -1.12 3.43
C VAL A 150 -12.05 -2.05 2.37
N ALA A 151 -11.23 -2.63 1.49
CA ALA A 151 -11.74 -3.48 0.42
C ALA A 151 -12.42 -4.77 0.94
N LYS A 152 -11.92 -5.35 2.04
CA LYS A 152 -12.52 -6.57 2.62
C LYS A 152 -13.81 -6.26 3.36
N THR A 153 -13.85 -5.17 4.13
CA THR A 153 -15.04 -4.73 4.86
C THR A 153 -16.17 -4.37 3.89
N LEU A 154 -15.88 -3.62 2.81
CA LEU A 154 -16.87 -3.33 1.76
C LEU A 154 -17.44 -4.60 1.10
N LYS A 155 -16.59 -5.59 0.82
CA LYS A 155 -17.04 -6.90 0.28
C LYS A 155 -17.94 -7.64 1.25
N LYS A 156 -17.63 -7.64 2.55
CA LYS A 156 -18.44 -8.25 3.61
C LYS A 156 -19.82 -7.58 3.69
N ASN A 157 -19.86 -6.26 3.76
CA ASN A 157 -21.08 -5.46 3.81
C ASN A 157 -21.98 -5.71 2.59
N LYS A 158 -21.40 -5.77 1.38
CA LYS A 158 -22.15 -6.07 0.15
C LYS A 158 -22.76 -7.48 0.17
N LYS A 159 -22.05 -8.48 0.71
CA LYS A 159 -22.57 -9.86 0.85
C LYS A 159 -23.72 -9.91 1.86
N GLU A 160 -23.59 -9.24 3.00
CA GLU A 160 -24.63 -9.20 4.03
C GLU A 160 -25.90 -8.50 3.54
N LYS A 161 -25.78 -7.35 2.85
CA LYS A 161 -26.91 -6.67 2.22
C LYS A 161 -27.66 -7.59 1.24
N LYS A 162 -26.94 -8.38 0.44
CA LYS A 162 -27.56 -9.37 -0.48
C LYS A 162 -28.29 -10.50 0.26
N LYS A 163 -27.73 -11.03 1.35
CA LYS A 163 -28.38 -12.06 2.17
C LYS A 163 -29.66 -11.55 2.83
N LYS A 164 -29.62 -10.35 3.42
CA LYS A 164 -30.80 -9.71 4.04
C LYS A 164 -31.95 -9.48 3.05
N LYS A 165 -31.64 -9.10 1.79
CA LYS A 165 -32.66 -8.97 0.73
C LYS A 165 -33.29 -10.31 0.34
N LYS A 166 -32.52 -11.40 0.30
CA LYS A 166 -33.03 -12.74 -0.04
C LYS A 166 -33.95 -13.33 1.03
N ASN A 167 -33.72 -13.03 2.31
CA ASN A 167 -34.56 -13.53 3.41
C ASN A 167 -35.82 -12.69 3.65
N LYS A 168 -35.96 -11.53 2.99
CA LYS A 168 -37.13 -10.64 3.12
C LYS A 168 -38.18 -10.88 2.03
N ASN A 169 -37.86 -11.70 1.03
CA ASN A 169 -38.76 -12.22 -0.01
C ASN A 169 -39.07 -13.68 0.30
#